data_AF-A0A9D5KGB7-F1
#
_entry.id   AF-A0A9D5KGB7-F1
#
_cell.length_a   1.000
_cell.length_b   1.000
_cell.length_c   1.000
_cell.angle_alpha   90.00
_cell.angle_beta   90.00
_cell.angle_gamma   90.00
#
_symmetry.space_group_name_H-M   'P 1'
#
loop_
_entity.id
_entity.type
_entity.pdbx_description
1 polymer ?
#
loop_
_entity_poly.entity_id
_entity_poly.type
_entity_poly.pdbx_seq_one_letter_code
_entity_poly.pdbx_strand_id
1 'polypeptide(L)' 'MPKFSIAFVTPETGKPLKHRIIESADQDAALKTFFEEETSEYYSNDQQGYHYFKEDFFDDSSGMGSLIVCE' A
#
# COMPACT_ATOMS: atom_id res chain seq x y z
N MET A 1 -16.11 4.99 10.21
CA MET A 1 -15.24 4.03 9.52
C MET A 1 -13.85 4.17 10.11
N PRO A 2 -13.14 3.09 10.43
CA PRO A 2 -11.75 3.18 10.88
C PRO A 2 -10.87 3.89 9.85
N LYS A 3 -9.83 4.54 10.36
CA LYS A 3 -8.80 5.22 9.57
C LYS A 3 -7.55 4.34 9.54
N PHE A 4 -6.98 4.16 8.36
CA PHE A 4 -5.77 3.37 8.16
C PHE A 4 -4.68 4.28 7.62
N SER A 5 -3.59 4.40 8.37
CA SER A 5 -2.37 5.07 7.91
C SER A 5 -1.51 4.04 7.17
N ILE A 6 -1.41 4.19 5.84
CA ILE A 6 -0.70 3.28 4.95
C ILE A 6 0.49 3.99 4.35
N ALA A 7 1.68 3.40 4.51
CA ALA A 7 2.93 3.89 3.95
C ALA A 7 3.60 2.82 3.10
N PHE A 8 4.15 3.21 1.96
CA PHE A 8 4.85 2.30 1.04
C PHE A 8 6.06 2.98 0.39
N VAL A 9 7.20 2.31 0.41
CA VAL A 9 8.42 2.75 -0.29
C VAL A 9 8.40 2.21 -1.71
N THR A 10 8.38 3.10 -2.70
CA THR A 10 8.32 2.69 -4.11
C THR A 10 9.61 2.01 -4.59
N PRO A 11 9.53 1.05 -5.52
CA PRO A 11 10.67 0.29 -6.01
C PRO A 11 11.65 1.05 -6.93
N GLU A 12 11.30 2.24 -7.45
CA GLU A 12 12.18 3.01 -8.34
C GLU A 12 13.32 3.75 -7.61
N THR A 13 14.40 4.01 -8.36
CA THR A 13 15.59 4.77 -7.91
C THR A 13 15.20 6.21 -7.57
N GLY A 14 15.01 6.48 -6.28
CA GLY A 14 14.61 7.79 -5.75
C GLY A 14 13.75 7.72 -4.48
N LYS A 15 13.21 6.52 -4.15
CA LYS A 15 12.44 6.21 -2.93
C LYS A 15 11.45 7.30 -2.48
N PRO A 16 10.55 7.83 -3.33
CA PRO A 16 9.43 8.60 -2.81
C PRO A 16 8.58 7.69 -1.91
N LEU A 17 8.59 7.96 -0.61
CA LEU A 17 7.65 7.37 0.34
C LEU A 17 6.24 7.83 -0.03
N LYS A 18 5.36 6.88 -0.38
CA LYS A 18 3.93 7.13 -0.55
C LYS A 18 3.25 6.92 0.79
N HIS A 19 2.48 7.89 1.26
CA HIS A 19 1.76 7.79 2.53
C HIS A 19 0.38 8.41 2.41
N ARG A 20 -0.64 7.69 2.87
CA ARG A 20 -2.02 8.19 2.98
C ARG A 20 -2.73 7.68 4.21
N ILE A 21 -3.73 8.46 4.62
CA ILE A 21 -4.77 8.01 5.56
C ILE A 21 -6.01 7.68 4.73
N ILE A 22 -6.49 6.44 4.86
CA ILE A 22 -7.67 5.94 4.14
C ILE A 22 -8.75 5.57 5.15
N GLU A 23 -9.95 6.09 4.94
CA GLU A 23 -11.15 5.67 5.68
C GLU A 23 -11.79 4.49 4.95
N SER A 24 -11.89 3.33 5.62
CA SER A 24 -12.47 2.13 5.00
C SER A 24 -13.16 1.24 6.04
N ALA A 25 -13.83 0.18 5.59
CA ALA A 25 -14.48 -0.78 6.48
C ALA A 25 -13.46 -1.68 7.20
N ASP A 26 -12.39 -2.07 6.50
CA ASP A 26 -11.35 -2.97 6.99
C ASP A 26 -9.99 -2.68 6.32
N GLN A 27 -8.95 -3.38 6.78
CA GLN A 27 -7.57 -3.19 6.32
C GLN A 27 -7.38 -3.58 4.85
N ASP A 28 -8.02 -4.66 4.38
CA ASP A 28 -7.84 -5.14 3.00
C ASP A 28 -8.47 -4.17 2.01
N ALA A 29 -9.67 -3.67 2.33
CA ALA A 29 -10.33 -2.63 1.54
C ALA A 29 -9.51 -1.34 1.51
N ALA A 30 -8.92 -0.93 2.64
CA ALA A 30 -8.04 0.25 2.68
C ALA A 30 -6.76 0.06 1.85
N LEU A 31 -6.13 -1.11 1.96
CA LEU A 31 -4.90 -1.44 1.23
C LEU A 31 -5.14 -1.51 -0.28
N LYS A 32 -6.29 -2.03 -0.70
CA LYS A 32 -6.71 -2.05 -2.10
C LYS A 32 -6.95 -0.64 -2.65
N THR A 33 -7.59 0.24 -1.90
CA THR A 33 -7.73 1.66 -2.29
C THR A 33 -6.37 2.33 -2.42
N PHE A 34 -5.44 2.08 -1.49
CA PHE A 34 -4.07 2.62 -1.59
C PHE A 34 -3.37 2.16 -2.86
N PHE A 35 -3.47 0.86 -3.18
CA PHE A 35 -2.89 0.28 -4.39
C PHE A 35 -3.41 0.97 -5.66
N GLU A 36 -4.73 1.12 -5.77
CA GLU A 36 -5.40 1.73 -6.92
C GLU A 36 -5.01 3.21 -7.10
N GLU A 37 -4.89 3.96 -6.00
CA GLU A 37 -4.61 5.40 -6.03
C GLU A 37 -3.12 5.75 -6.17
N GLU A 38 -2.23 5.02 -5.48
CA GLU A 38 -0.86 5.48 -5.25
C GLU A 38 0.22 4.62 -5.94
N THR A 39 -0.12 3.45 -6.47
CA THR A 39 0.86 2.48 -6.95
C THR A 39 0.73 2.09 -8.43
N SER A 40 -0.25 2.68 -9.13
CA SER A 40 -0.52 2.43 -10.56
C SER A 40 0.63 2.75 -11.51
N GLU A 41 1.60 3.56 -11.06
CA GLU A 41 2.84 3.86 -11.80
C GLU A 41 3.84 2.70 -11.74
N TYR A 42 3.75 1.82 -10.74
CA TYR A 42 4.74 0.77 -10.45
C TYR A 42 4.20 -0.65 -10.64
N TYR A 43 2.88 -0.82 -10.53
CA TYR A 43 2.20 -2.10 -10.66
C TYR A 43 1.08 -2.01 -11.69
N SER A 44 0.83 -3.11 -12.40
CA SER A 44 -0.35 -3.25 -13.25
C SER A 44 -1.62 -3.12 -12.41
N ASN A 45 -2.59 -2.30 -12.84
CA ASN A 45 -3.87 -2.13 -12.13
C ASN A 45 -4.83 -3.32 -12.39
N ASP A 46 -4.40 -4.51 -11.96
CA ASP A 46 -5.15 -5.76 -12.04
C ASP A 46 -4.89 -6.64 -10.80
N GLN A 47 -5.51 -7.83 -10.77
CA GLN A 47 -5.37 -8.75 -9.64
C GLN A 47 -3.94 -9.27 -9.46
N GLN A 48 -3.19 -9.40 -10.56
CA GLN A 48 -1.81 -9.87 -10.52
C GLN A 48 -0.89 -8.79 -9.95
N GLY A 49 -1.08 -7.52 -10.35
CA GLY A 49 -0.35 -6.40 -9.78
C GLY A 49 -0.64 -6.20 -8.29
N TYR A 50 -1.90 -6.32 -7.86
CA TYR A 50 -2.23 -6.25 -6.43
C TYR A 50 -1.58 -7.38 -5.62
N HIS A 51 -1.45 -8.57 -6.22
CA HIS A 51 -0.76 -9.69 -5.59
C HIS A 51 0.72 -9.38 -5.36
N TYR A 52 1.44 -8.92 -6.39
CA TYR A 52 2.86 -8.55 -6.27
C TYR A 52 3.07 -7.38 -5.30
N PHE A 53 2.23 -6.35 -5.38
CA PHE A 53 2.25 -5.25 -4.42
C PHE A 53 2.14 -5.73 -2.98
N LYS A 54 1.24 -6.68 -2.69
CA LYS A 54 1.10 -7.25 -1.35
C LYS A 54 2.32 -8.05 -0.91
N GLU A 55 2.92 -8.83 -1.80
CA GLU A 55 4.15 -9.55 -1.49
C GLU A 55 5.25 -8.57 -1.08
N ASP A 56 5.45 -7.49 -1.85
CA ASP A 56 6.41 -6.43 -1.52
C ASP A 56 6.04 -5.69 -0.23
N PHE A 57 4.76 -5.35 -0.04
CA PHE A 57 4.29 -4.57 1.11
C PHE A 57 4.49 -5.31 2.44
N PHE A 58 4.25 -6.62 2.46
CA PHE A 58 4.36 -7.46 3.65
C PHE A 58 5.70 -8.22 3.74
N ASP A 59 6.64 -7.95 2.84
CA ASP A 59 7.97 -8.52 2.91
C ASP A 59 8.78 -7.87 4.04
N ASP A 60 8.88 -8.59 5.16
CA ASP A 60 9.65 -8.17 6.35
C ASP A 60 11.15 -7.98 6.06
N SER A 61 11.68 -8.57 4.99
CA SER A 61 13.11 -8.45 4.65
C SER A 61 13.47 -7.09 4.04
N SER A 62 12.51 -6.46 3.36
CA SER A 62 12.69 -5.19 2.66
C SER A 62 12.10 -4.00 3.42
N GLY A 63 11.11 -4.25 4.30
CA GLY A 63 10.47 -3.22 5.12
C GLY A 63 9.78 -2.14 4.30
N MET A 64 9.22 -2.51 3.14
CA MET A 64 8.67 -1.57 2.18
C MET A 64 7.28 -1.04 2.56
N GLY A 65 6.48 -1.81 3.30
CA GLY A 65 5.11 -1.44 3.68
C GLY A 65 4.91 -1.27 5.18
N SER A 66 3.99 -0.38 5.55
CA SER A 66 3.49 -0.24 6.91
C SER A 66 2.02 0.15 6.90
N LEU A 67 1.21 -0.51 7.73
CA LEU A 67 -0.21 -0.23 7.91
C LEU A 67 -0.53 -0.14 9.40
N ILE A 68 -1.09 1.00 9.82
CA ILE A 68 -1.48 1.26 11.21
C ILE A 68 -2.95 1.66 11.25
N VAL A 69 -3.72 1.09 12.18
CA VAL A 69 -5.09 1.54 12.48
C VAL A 69 -5.00 2.77 13.38
N CYS A 70 -5.59 3.88 12.95
CA CYS A 70 -5.67 5.09 13.76
C CYS A 70 -6.88 4.97 14.72
N GLU A 71 -6.60 4.92 16.02
CA GLU A 71 -7.61 5.00 17.09
C GLU A 71 -8.14 6.43 17.28
#